data_AF-A0A936LVY6-F1
#
_entry.id   AF-A0A936LVY6-F1
#
_cell.length_a   1.000
_cell.length_b   1.000
_cell.length_c   1.000
_cell.angle_alpha   90.00
_cell.angle_beta   90.00
_cell.angle_gamma   90.00
#
_symmetry.space_group_name_H-M   'P 1'
#
loop_
_entity.id
_entity.type
_entity.pdbx_description
1 polymer ?
#
loop_
_entity_poly.entity_id
_entity_poly.type
_entity_poly.pdbx_seq_one_letter_code
_entity_poly.pdbx_strand_id
1 'polypeptide(L)'
;KKLLENENQEVQHFALHALRNCNTPAVGAACLAFLLGPSTNNHDAAAHALSTNPAALDALLKAFLKEKDVDVARRLANPLAKLGKHFKDAHIRALVDRAAKQVADGDSMGDITLHVALAGARDAAMRELASRALKLRRAKKHADARVLLLRAASHGELSDEAQYQLGVCKLLAEAKHAAGADHAHGNGDATMGYFASLVRLGFPLLDRIKKETQLGPDQYLRLGRHFAESVAQERRFGAELLRHLATKHPRVRAGEHAKNLLRAENL
;
A
#
# COMPACT_ATOMS: atom_id res chain seq x y z
N LYS A 1 -0.54 37.71 17.06
CA LYS A 1 0.85 38.06 16.65
C LYS A 1 1.69 38.48 17.85
N LYS A 2 1.36 39.57 18.56
CA LYS A 2 2.11 40.04 19.76
C LYS A 2 2.44 38.95 20.81
N LEU A 3 1.53 38.01 21.08
CA LEU A 3 1.79 36.92 22.04
C LEU A 3 2.68 35.80 21.49
N LEU A 4 2.68 35.59 20.17
CA LEU A 4 3.56 34.61 19.51
C LEU A 4 4.99 35.15 19.35
N GLU A 5 5.14 36.47 19.28
CA GLU A 5 6.44 37.15 19.13
C GLU A 5 7.09 37.46 20.51
N ASN A 6 6.47 37.03 21.61
CA ASN A 6 6.97 37.28 22.96
C ASN A 6 8.23 36.43 23.24
N GLU A 7 9.24 36.98 23.93
CA GLU A 7 10.46 36.24 24.28
C GLU A 7 10.20 35.08 25.26
N ASN A 8 9.14 35.18 26.07
CA ASN A 8 8.77 34.14 27.01
C ASN A 8 8.09 32.96 26.29
N GLN A 9 8.74 31.79 26.34
CA GLN A 9 8.27 30.56 25.72
C GLN A 9 6.93 30.06 26.29
N GLU A 10 6.62 30.30 27.56
CA GLU A 10 5.33 29.92 28.14
C GLU A 10 4.18 30.74 27.55
N VAL A 11 4.42 32.02 27.25
CA VAL A 11 3.45 32.91 26.60
C VAL A 11 3.20 32.48 25.15
N GLN A 12 4.27 32.08 24.44
CA GLN A 12 4.15 31.52 23.10
C GLN A 12 3.36 30.20 23.11
N HIS A 13 3.64 29.31 24.06
CA HIS A 13 2.95 28.04 24.21
C HIS A 13 1.45 28.23 24.51
N PHE A 14 1.11 29.13 25.44
CA PHE A 14 -0.28 29.51 25.72
C PHE A 14 -0.97 30.08 24.47
N ALA A 15 -0.29 30.95 23.72
CA ALA A 15 -0.84 31.51 22.49
C ALA A 15 -1.10 30.43 21.43
N LEU A 16 -0.20 29.46 21.25
CA LEU A 16 -0.41 28.33 20.33
C LEU A 16 -1.61 27.49 20.73
N HIS A 17 -1.80 27.21 22.02
CA HIS A 17 -2.99 26.53 22.52
C HIS A 17 -4.28 27.31 22.27
N ALA A 18 -4.27 28.63 22.45
CA ALA A 18 -5.42 29.48 22.18
C ALA A 18 -5.82 29.48 20.70
N LEU A 19 -4.86 29.27 19.79
CA LEU A 19 -5.08 29.25 18.35
C LEU A 19 -5.66 27.94 17.80
N ARG A 20 -5.82 26.89 18.62
CA ARG A 20 -6.31 25.57 18.17
C ARG A 20 -7.67 25.61 17.47
N ASN A 21 -8.51 26.57 17.81
CA ASN A 21 -9.87 26.73 17.26
C ASN A 21 -9.92 27.70 16.06
N CYS A 22 -8.79 28.29 15.67
CA CYS A 22 -8.71 29.31 14.63
C CYS A 22 -8.30 28.70 13.29
N ASN A 23 -9.29 28.39 12.45
CA ASN A 23 -9.09 27.72 11.16
C ASN A 23 -8.81 28.70 10.02
N THR A 24 -7.72 29.47 10.13
CA THR A 24 -7.30 30.42 9.09
C THR A 24 -5.94 30.05 8.51
N PRO A 25 -5.67 30.37 7.23
CA PRO A 25 -4.35 30.15 6.62
C PRO A 25 -3.22 30.88 7.36
N ALA A 26 -3.48 32.08 7.87
CA ALA A 26 -2.50 32.87 8.62
C ALA A 26 -2.06 32.19 9.92
N VAL A 27 -3.01 31.59 10.65
CA VAL A 27 -2.71 30.79 11.85
C VAL A 27 -1.95 29.52 11.48
N GLY A 28 -2.36 28.85 10.40
CA GLY A 28 -1.64 27.69 9.88
C GLY A 28 -0.18 27.99 9.55
N ALA A 29 0.09 29.09 8.86
CA ALA A 29 1.45 29.51 8.54
C ALA A 29 2.28 29.83 9.79
N ALA A 30 1.68 30.50 10.79
CA ALA A 30 2.36 30.79 12.04
C ALA A 30 2.71 29.51 12.81
N CYS A 31 1.75 28.60 12.99
CA CYS A 31 1.99 27.33 13.67
C CYS A 31 3.00 26.47 12.92
N LEU A 32 2.99 26.47 11.58
CA LEU A 32 4.00 25.78 10.78
C LEU A 32 5.41 26.32 11.02
N ALA A 33 5.56 27.65 11.15
CA ALA A 33 6.86 28.25 11.49
C ALA A 33 7.36 27.80 12.87
N PHE A 34 6.47 27.67 13.86
CA PHE A 34 6.84 27.11 15.17
C PHE A 34 7.21 25.62 15.11
N LEU A 35 6.48 24.84 14.31
CA LEU A 35 6.75 23.40 14.15
C LEU A 35 8.10 23.12 13.47
N LEU A 36 8.52 24.00 12.55
CA LEU A 36 9.80 23.91 11.84
C LEU A 36 10.94 24.67 12.53
N GLY A 37 10.62 25.46 13.57
CA GLY A 37 11.57 26.27 14.30
C GLY A 37 12.52 25.42 15.16
N PRO A 38 13.65 26.01 15.61
CA PRO A 38 14.65 25.30 16.42
C PRO A 38 14.17 24.97 17.84
N SER A 39 13.16 25.68 18.35
CA SER A 39 12.64 25.48 19.71
C SER A 39 11.66 24.32 19.76
N THR A 40 12.07 23.22 20.40
CA THR A 40 11.25 22.01 20.58
C THR A 40 10.05 22.23 21.50
N ASN A 41 10.12 23.19 22.42
CA ASN A 41 9.09 23.42 23.44
C ASN A 41 7.73 23.79 22.86
N ASN A 42 7.71 24.33 21.63
CA ASN A 42 6.48 24.74 20.95
C ASN A 42 6.03 23.76 19.85
N HIS A 43 6.80 22.70 19.58
CA HIS A 43 6.49 21.76 18.49
C HIS A 43 5.17 21.05 18.71
N ASP A 44 4.92 20.55 19.91
CA ASP A 44 3.69 19.79 20.22
C ASP A 44 2.44 20.67 20.17
N ALA A 45 2.52 21.87 20.76
CA ALA A 45 1.43 22.84 20.71
C ALA A 45 1.13 23.28 19.27
N ALA A 46 2.17 23.53 18.47
CA ALA A 46 2.04 23.86 17.06
C ALA A 46 1.44 22.70 16.25
N ALA A 47 1.94 21.47 16.43
CA ALA A 47 1.41 20.28 15.78
C ALA A 47 -0.07 20.06 16.13
N HIS A 48 -0.45 20.28 17.39
CA HIS A 48 -1.85 20.20 17.81
C HIS A 48 -2.70 21.25 17.10
N ALA A 49 -2.30 22.52 17.09
CA ALA A 49 -3.05 23.60 16.44
C ALA A 49 -3.16 23.40 14.92
N LEU A 50 -2.14 22.81 14.30
CA LEU A 50 -2.14 22.46 12.88
C LEU A 50 -3.10 21.31 12.58
N SER A 51 -3.13 20.30 13.46
CA SER A 51 -3.98 19.12 13.26
C SER A 51 -5.49 19.42 13.27
N THR A 52 -5.88 20.56 13.84
CA THR A 52 -7.26 21.02 13.91
C THR A 52 -7.60 22.08 12.85
N ASN A 53 -6.64 22.51 12.03
CA ASN A 53 -6.79 23.60 11.06
C ASN A 53 -6.71 23.10 9.60
N PRO A 54 -7.85 22.79 8.95
CA PRO A 54 -7.87 22.33 7.57
C PRO A 54 -7.32 23.36 6.57
N ALA A 55 -7.38 24.65 6.89
CA ALA A 55 -6.84 25.71 6.02
C ALA A 55 -5.30 25.69 5.94
N ALA A 56 -4.63 24.98 6.85
CA ALA A 56 -3.18 24.78 6.83
C ALA A 56 -2.73 23.60 5.95
N LEU A 57 -3.67 22.77 5.48
CA LEU A 57 -3.38 21.49 4.82
C LEU A 57 -2.40 21.64 3.65
N ASP A 58 -2.68 22.53 2.71
CA ASP A 58 -1.87 22.66 1.49
C ASP A 58 -0.45 23.16 1.82
N ALA A 59 -0.32 24.04 2.81
CA ALA A 59 0.98 24.53 3.28
C ALA A 59 1.78 23.42 3.98
N LEU A 60 1.14 22.64 4.85
CA LEU A 60 1.75 21.50 5.54
C LEU A 60 2.19 20.42 4.55
N LEU A 61 1.32 20.07 3.61
CA LEU A 61 1.61 19.04 2.61
C LEU A 61 2.77 19.49 1.72
N LYS A 62 2.79 20.76 1.30
CA LYS A 62 3.90 21.32 0.52
C LYS A 62 5.22 21.29 1.30
N ALA A 63 5.21 21.59 2.61
CA ALA A 63 6.40 21.48 3.45
C ALA A 63 6.87 20.02 3.55
N PHE A 64 5.97 19.09 3.86
CA PHE A 64 6.26 17.67 3.98
C PHE A 64 6.82 17.05 2.69
N LEU A 65 6.23 17.38 1.54
CA LEU A 65 6.70 16.90 0.23
C LEU A 65 8.04 17.51 -0.20
N LYS A 66 8.53 18.55 0.46
CA LYS A 66 9.87 19.12 0.19
C LYS A 66 10.91 18.71 1.22
N GLU A 67 10.46 18.20 2.36
CA GLU A 67 11.33 17.83 3.46
C GLU A 67 12.23 16.65 3.09
N LYS A 68 13.47 16.68 3.60
CA LYS A 68 14.48 15.64 3.42
C LYS A 68 14.96 15.09 4.76
N ASP A 69 14.82 15.87 5.83
CA ASP A 69 15.16 15.45 7.18
C ASP A 69 14.06 14.54 7.76
N VAL A 70 14.46 13.38 8.25
CA VAL A 70 13.56 12.34 8.77
C VAL A 70 12.80 12.82 10.00
N ASP A 71 13.46 13.56 10.90
CA ASP A 71 12.84 14.01 12.15
C ASP A 71 11.86 15.15 11.88
N VAL A 72 12.21 16.08 10.99
CA VAL A 72 11.29 17.13 10.54
C VAL A 72 10.07 16.52 9.83
N ALA A 73 10.29 15.53 8.96
CA ALA A 73 9.19 14.87 8.26
C ALA A 73 8.25 14.14 9.23
N ARG A 74 8.77 13.48 10.27
CA ARG A 74 7.94 12.86 11.33
C ARG A 74 7.11 13.91 12.07
N ARG A 75 7.70 15.06 12.41
CA ARG A 75 6.96 16.18 13.03
C ARG A 75 5.82 16.68 12.16
N LEU A 76 6.04 16.80 10.85
CA LEU A 76 5.02 17.20 9.87
C LEU A 76 3.96 16.12 9.61
N ALA A 77 4.32 14.84 9.71
CA ALA A 77 3.43 13.72 9.45
C ALA A 77 2.25 13.67 10.44
N ASN A 78 2.50 13.96 11.72
CA ASN A 78 1.50 13.91 12.78
C ASN A 78 0.25 14.79 12.53
N PRO A 79 0.39 16.11 12.27
CA PRO A 79 -0.76 16.94 11.94
C PRO A 79 -1.40 16.55 10.60
N LEU A 80 -0.60 16.14 9.61
CA LEU A 80 -1.12 15.72 8.30
C LEU A 80 -2.01 14.48 8.38
N ALA A 81 -1.62 13.47 9.15
CA ALA A 81 -2.40 12.26 9.36
C ALA A 81 -3.80 12.58 9.93
N LYS A 82 -3.87 13.53 10.88
CA LYS A 82 -5.14 13.98 11.48
C LYS A 82 -6.02 14.81 10.52
N LEU A 83 -5.40 15.53 9.58
CA LEU A 83 -6.10 16.30 8.55
C LEU A 83 -6.54 15.46 7.35
N GLY A 84 -6.26 14.15 7.34
CA GLY A 84 -6.46 13.27 6.21
C GLY A 84 -7.87 13.24 5.59
N LYS A 85 -8.90 13.46 6.41
CA LYS A 85 -10.30 13.58 5.93
C LYS A 85 -10.51 14.73 4.93
N HIS A 86 -9.58 15.68 4.87
CA HIS A 86 -9.59 16.80 3.93
C HIS A 86 -8.69 16.57 2.71
N PHE A 87 -8.04 15.41 2.60
CA PHE A 87 -7.23 15.09 1.43
C PHE A 87 -8.10 14.95 0.19
N LYS A 88 -7.66 15.60 -0.90
CA LYS A 88 -8.19 15.40 -2.23
C LYS A 88 -7.43 14.26 -2.90
N ASP A 89 -8.00 13.65 -3.93
CA ASP A 89 -7.33 12.58 -4.70
C ASP A 89 -5.94 12.99 -5.21
N ALA A 90 -5.76 14.27 -5.56
CA ALA A 90 -4.46 14.81 -5.96
C ALA A 90 -3.41 14.74 -4.84
N HIS A 91 -3.81 14.97 -3.59
CA HIS A 91 -2.93 14.88 -2.43
C HIS A 91 -2.51 13.44 -2.18
N ILE A 92 -3.46 12.52 -2.24
CA ILE A 92 -3.23 11.08 -2.05
C ILE A 92 -2.30 10.56 -3.13
N ARG A 93 -2.55 10.92 -4.40
CA ARG A 93 -1.67 10.56 -5.52
C ARG A 93 -0.25 11.09 -5.33
N ALA A 94 -0.09 12.34 -4.92
CA ALA A 94 1.23 12.92 -4.68
C ALA A 94 1.99 12.18 -3.56
N LEU A 95 1.31 11.82 -2.47
CA LEU A 95 1.89 11.04 -1.36
C LEU A 95 2.27 9.62 -1.83
N VAL A 96 1.37 8.91 -2.52
CA VAL A 96 1.63 7.55 -3.01
C VAL A 96 2.75 7.54 -4.05
N ASP A 97 2.80 8.50 -4.97
CA ASP A 97 3.86 8.59 -5.96
C ASP A 97 5.23 8.89 -5.33
N ARG A 98 5.27 9.75 -4.31
CA ARG A 98 6.49 10.02 -3.54
C ARG A 98 6.93 8.78 -2.75
N ALA A 99 6.02 8.15 -2.02
CA ALA A 99 6.29 6.93 -1.27
C ALA A 99 6.82 5.82 -2.19
N ALA A 100 6.20 5.61 -3.36
CA ALA A 100 6.63 4.60 -4.31
C ALA A 100 8.06 4.83 -4.82
N LYS A 101 8.49 6.08 -4.98
CA LYS A 101 9.89 6.42 -5.33
C LYS A 101 10.82 6.13 -4.16
N GLN A 102 10.52 6.67 -2.98
CA GLN A 102 11.34 6.51 -1.78
C GLN A 102 11.52 5.03 -1.40
N VAL A 103 10.45 4.24 -1.44
CA VAL A 103 10.51 2.80 -1.16
C VAL A 103 11.36 2.06 -2.20
N ALA A 104 11.28 2.43 -3.47
CA ALA A 104 12.12 1.84 -4.52
C ALA A 104 13.60 2.19 -4.33
N ASP A 105 13.88 3.41 -3.84
CA ASP A 105 15.24 3.88 -3.56
C ASP A 105 15.79 3.36 -2.21
N GLY A 106 14.99 2.63 -1.43
CA GLY A 106 15.37 2.15 -0.09
C GLY A 106 15.41 3.25 0.99
N ASP A 107 14.81 4.42 0.71
CA ASP A 107 14.77 5.56 1.61
C ASP A 107 13.78 5.31 2.77
N SER A 108 14.27 5.48 4.00
CA SER A 108 13.47 5.41 5.23
C SER A 108 12.28 6.37 5.26
N MET A 109 12.32 7.45 4.48
CA MET A 109 11.22 8.40 4.33
C MET A 109 9.98 7.78 3.66
N GLY A 110 10.16 6.68 2.93
CA GLY A 110 9.07 5.96 2.27
C GLY A 110 7.97 5.53 3.25
N ASP A 111 8.35 4.98 4.41
CA ASP A 111 7.40 4.51 5.43
C ASP A 111 6.68 5.68 6.11
N ILE A 112 7.35 6.82 6.28
CA ILE A 112 6.74 8.04 6.84
C ILE A 112 5.68 8.58 5.86
N THR A 113 6.01 8.63 4.57
CA THR A 113 5.07 9.07 3.54
C THR A 113 3.87 8.13 3.42
N LEU A 114 4.10 6.81 3.49
CA LEU A 114 3.02 5.81 3.52
C LEU A 114 2.13 5.98 4.73
N HIS A 115 2.71 6.20 5.92
CA HIS A 115 1.96 6.46 7.14
C HIS A 115 1.01 7.64 6.97
N VAL A 116 1.47 8.77 6.42
CA VAL A 116 0.62 9.94 6.18
C VAL A 116 -0.54 9.63 5.24
N ALA A 117 -0.28 8.95 4.13
CA ALA A 117 -1.31 8.59 3.17
C ALA A 117 -2.37 7.66 3.78
N LEU A 118 -1.92 6.61 4.49
CA LEU A 118 -2.77 5.55 5.02
C LEU A 118 -3.52 5.94 6.29
N ALA A 119 -2.89 6.69 7.19
CA ALA A 119 -3.56 7.19 8.40
C ALA A 119 -4.61 8.25 8.07
N GLY A 120 -4.36 9.05 7.03
CA GLY A 120 -5.24 10.14 6.67
C GLY A 120 -6.46 9.74 5.81
N ALA A 121 -6.24 8.88 4.81
CA ALA A 121 -7.28 8.54 3.82
C ALA A 121 -7.12 7.09 3.34
N ARG A 122 -7.21 6.13 4.28
CA ARG A 122 -6.87 4.71 4.06
C ARG A 122 -7.43 4.12 2.77
N ASP A 123 -8.74 4.18 2.55
CA ASP A 123 -9.38 3.50 1.41
C ASP A 123 -8.92 4.09 0.07
N ALA A 124 -8.86 5.42 -0.01
CA ALA A 124 -8.42 6.11 -1.21
C ALA A 124 -6.91 5.90 -1.46
N ALA A 125 -6.09 5.89 -0.42
CA ALA A 125 -4.68 5.57 -0.50
C ALA A 125 -4.42 4.12 -0.92
N MET A 126 -5.18 3.14 -0.39
CA MET A 126 -5.08 1.74 -0.79
C MET A 126 -5.48 1.52 -2.26
N ARG A 127 -6.53 2.20 -2.74
CA ARG A 127 -6.91 2.17 -4.17
C ARG A 127 -5.80 2.73 -5.06
N GLU A 128 -5.19 3.86 -4.69
CA GLU A 128 -4.09 4.43 -5.48
C GLU A 128 -2.81 3.57 -5.38
N LEU A 129 -2.51 2.97 -4.22
CA LEU A 129 -1.41 2.00 -4.08
C LEU A 129 -1.59 0.79 -4.99
N ALA A 130 -2.79 0.21 -5.06
CA ALA A 130 -3.07 -0.90 -5.97
C ALA A 130 -2.95 -0.49 -7.45
N SER A 131 -3.48 0.69 -7.82
CA SER A 131 -3.30 1.31 -9.14
C SER A 131 -1.80 1.49 -9.48
N ARG A 132 -1.01 2.01 -8.53
CA ARG A 132 0.43 2.23 -8.70
C ARG A 132 1.20 0.93 -8.85
N ALA A 133 0.88 -0.09 -8.04
CA ALA A 133 1.45 -1.42 -8.15
C ALA A 133 1.16 -2.06 -9.51
N LEU A 134 -0.08 -1.96 -10.00
CA LEU A 134 -0.44 -2.43 -11.34
C LEU A 134 0.38 -1.74 -12.44
N LYS A 135 0.56 -0.41 -12.36
CA LYS A 135 1.42 0.34 -13.30
C LYS A 135 2.87 -0.15 -13.26
N LEU A 136 3.45 -0.35 -12.06
CA LEU A 136 4.80 -0.88 -11.89
C LEU A 136 4.93 -2.30 -12.48
N ARG A 137 3.96 -3.18 -12.21
CA ARG A 137 3.90 -4.52 -12.80
C ARG A 137 3.84 -4.49 -14.32
N ARG A 138 3.03 -3.62 -14.92
CA ARG A 138 2.95 -3.45 -16.39
C ARG A 138 4.28 -2.96 -16.97
N ALA A 139 5.00 -2.13 -16.23
CA ALA A 139 6.36 -1.71 -16.57
C ALA A 139 7.45 -2.76 -16.25
N LYS A 140 7.08 -4.01 -15.92
CA LYS A 140 7.99 -5.11 -15.52
C LYS A 140 8.81 -4.84 -14.24
N LYS A 141 8.47 -3.78 -13.49
CA LYS A 141 9.06 -3.42 -12.19
C LYS A 141 8.38 -4.20 -11.04
N HIS A 142 8.42 -5.53 -11.13
CA HIS A 142 7.72 -6.40 -10.18
C HIS A 142 8.29 -6.33 -8.76
N ALA A 143 9.61 -6.13 -8.63
CA ALA A 143 10.26 -5.97 -7.33
C ALA A 143 9.75 -4.71 -6.61
N ASP A 144 9.77 -3.57 -7.29
CA ASP A 144 9.28 -2.28 -6.76
C ASP A 144 7.81 -2.37 -6.34
N ALA A 145 6.97 -2.98 -7.19
CA ALA A 145 5.54 -3.20 -6.87
C ALA A 145 5.37 -4.06 -5.61
N ARG A 146 6.15 -5.13 -5.49
CA ARG A 146 6.13 -6.03 -4.34
C ARG A 146 6.56 -5.31 -3.06
N VAL A 147 7.70 -4.60 -3.09
CA VAL A 147 8.23 -3.89 -1.91
C VAL A 147 7.25 -2.81 -1.47
N LEU A 148 6.69 -2.04 -2.41
CA LEU A 148 5.68 -1.02 -2.10
C LEU A 148 4.47 -1.60 -1.34
N LEU A 149 3.90 -2.70 -1.83
CA LEU A 149 2.73 -3.33 -1.20
C LEU A 149 3.07 -4.03 0.12
N LEU A 150 4.27 -4.60 0.26
CA LEU A 150 4.72 -5.15 1.54
C LEU A 150 4.93 -4.06 2.59
N ARG A 151 5.53 -2.92 2.22
CA ARG A 151 5.65 -1.77 3.13
C ARG A 151 4.28 -1.22 3.52
N ALA A 152 3.34 -1.12 2.58
CA ALA A 152 1.97 -0.74 2.88
C ALA A 152 1.27 -1.70 3.86
N ALA A 153 1.51 -3.01 3.74
CA ALA A 153 0.99 -4.02 4.66
C ALA A 153 1.52 -3.87 6.09
N SER A 154 2.75 -3.34 6.27
CA SER A 154 3.29 -3.00 7.59
C SER A 154 2.54 -1.87 8.29
N HIS A 155 1.72 -1.10 7.57
CA HIS A 155 0.84 -0.06 8.10
C HIS A 155 -0.63 -0.52 8.25
N GLY A 156 -0.87 -1.83 8.19
CA GLY A 156 -2.15 -2.50 8.44
C GLY A 156 -2.68 -3.29 7.24
N GLU A 157 -3.91 -3.78 7.35
CA GLU A 157 -4.56 -4.65 6.37
C GLU A 157 -4.65 -4.05 4.96
N LEU A 158 -4.22 -4.82 3.96
CA LEU A 158 -4.36 -4.46 2.56
C LEU A 158 -5.83 -4.56 2.13
N SER A 159 -6.27 -3.66 1.26
CA SER A 159 -7.53 -3.88 0.51
C SER A 159 -7.41 -5.12 -0.38
N ASP A 160 -8.53 -5.78 -0.67
CA ASP A 160 -8.57 -6.98 -1.54
C ASP A 160 -7.83 -6.79 -2.87
N GLU A 161 -7.99 -5.64 -3.52
CA GLU A 161 -7.31 -5.35 -4.78
C GLU A 161 -5.79 -5.19 -4.57
N ALA A 162 -5.34 -4.51 -3.52
CA ALA A 162 -3.91 -4.43 -3.17
C ALA A 162 -3.32 -5.81 -2.82
N GLN A 163 -4.08 -6.64 -2.12
CA GLN A 163 -3.72 -8.01 -1.80
C GLN A 163 -3.61 -8.88 -3.06
N TYR A 164 -4.55 -8.74 -3.99
CA TYR A 164 -4.48 -9.38 -5.31
C TYR A 164 -3.20 -8.97 -6.06
N GLN A 165 -2.91 -7.66 -6.12
CA GLN A 165 -1.70 -7.16 -6.79
C GLN A 165 -0.42 -7.71 -6.14
N LEU A 166 -0.38 -7.83 -4.79
CA LEU A 166 0.76 -8.39 -4.06
C LEU A 166 0.93 -9.89 -4.35
N GLY A 167 -0.17 -10.66 -4.30
CA GLY A 167 -0.16 -12.09 -4.61
C GLY A 167 0.37 -12.37 -6.00
N VAL A 168 -0.08 -11.61 -7.00
CA VAL A 168 0.43 -11.76 -8.38
C VAL A 168 1.91 -11.35 -8.49
N CYS A 169 2.35 -10.28 -7.81
CA CYS A 169 3.77 -9.91 -7.79
C CYS A 169 4.65 -11.04 -7.24
N LYS A 170 4.23 -11.68 -6.15
CA LYS A 170 4.99 -12.80 -5.57
C LYS A 170 5.01 -14.02 -6.48
N LEU A 171 3.87 -14.38 -7.07
CA LEU A 171 3.77 -15.49 -8.01
C LEU A 171 4.68 -15.29 -9.24
N LEU A 172 4.74 -14.07 -9.77
CA LEU A 172 5.63 -13.71 -10.88
C LEU A 172 7.11 -13.73 -10.47
N ALA A 173 7.44 -13.31 -9.25
CA ALA A 173 8.81 -13.35 -8.74
C ALA A 173 9.30 -14.79 -8.59
N GLU A 174 8.49 -15.67 -8.01
CA GLU A 174 8.83 -17.08 -7.82
C GLU A 174 9.02 -17.80 -9.15
N ALA A 175 8.22 -17.48 -10.17
CA ALA A 175 8.40 -18.03 -11.50
C ALA A 175 9.77 -17.72 -12.12
N LYS A 176 10.37 -16.56 -11.79
CA LYS A 176 11.73 -16.22 -12.23
C LYS A 176 12.81 -17.01 -11.50
N HIS A 177 12.58 -17.36 -10.24
CA HIS A 177 13.53 -18.10 -9.41
C HIS A 177 13.41 -19.62 -9.58
N ALA A 178 12.24 -20.14 -9.94
CA ALA A 178 11.98 -21.55 -10.21
C ALA A 178 12.77 -22.12 -11.42
N ALA A 179 13.45 -21.28 -12.20
CA ALA A 179 14.38 -21.72 -13.25
C ALA A 179 15.69 -22.32 -12.70
N GLY A 180 15.92 -22.32 -11.38
CA GLY A 180 17.19 -22.74 -10.78
C GLY A 180 17.15 -23.82 -9.69
N ALA A 181 16.00 -24.18 -9.12
CA ALA A 181 15.93 -25.22 -8.08
C ALA A 181 14.51 -25.78 -7.92
N ASP A 182 14.43 -27.11 -7.75
CA ASP A 182 13.28 -27.83 -7.18
C ASP A 182 12.92 -27.21 -5.82
N HIS A 183 12.00 -26.25 -5.80
CA HIS A 183 11.41 -25.81 -4.55
C HIS A 183 10.25 -26.73 -4.21
N ALA A 184 10.66 -27.75 -3.47
CA ALA A 184 9.86 -28.69 -2.73
C ALA A 184 8.64 -28.05 -2.06
N HIS A 185 7.58 -28.85 -2.08
CA HIS A 185 6.34 -28.79 -1.31
C HIS A 185 6.60 -28.69 0.20
N GLY A 186 7.11 -27.55 0.66
CA GLY A 186 7.36 -27.27 2.07
C GLY A 186 6.30 -26.33 2.63
N ASN A 187 5.57 -26.80 3.65
CA ASN A 187 4.65 -26.07 4.52
C ASN A 187 4.76 -24.53 4.46
N GLY A 188 3.68 -23.89 4.00
CA GLY A 188 3.50 -22.44 4.02
C GLY A 188 3.91 -21.75 2.73
N ASP A 189 3.25 -22.06 1.61
CA ASP A 189 3.33 -21.19 0.42
C ASP A 189 2.64 -19.86 0.75
N ALA A 190 3.42 -18.94 1.32
CA ALA A 190 2.97 -17.61 1.72
C ALA A 190 2.43 -16.80 0.53
N THR A 191 2.67 -17.22 -0.72
CA THR A 191 2.05 -16.63 -1.90
C THR A 191 0.62 -17.11 -2.08
N MET A 192 0.35 -18.40 -1.88
CA MET A 192 -1.00 -18.95 -1.91
C MET A 192 -1.89 -18.39 -0.80
N GLY A 193 -1.33 -18.08 0.38
CA GLY A 193 -2.08 -17.45 1.47
C GLY A 193 -2.81 -16.16 1.07
N TYR A 194 -2.22 -15.34 0.19
CA TYR A 194 -2.88 -14.13 -0.33
C TYR A 194 -4.09 -14.47 -1.20
N PHE A 195 -3.98 -15.49 -2.05
CA PHE A 195 -5.07 -15.94 -2.91
C PHE A 195 -6.17 -16.65 -2.12
N ALA A 196 -5.79 -17.48 -1.13
CA ALA A 196 -6.72 -18.20 -0.27
C ALA A 196 -7.61 -17.25 0.54
N SER A 197 -7.01 -16.18 1.09
CA SER A 197 -7.77 -15.12 1.75
C SER A 197 -8.76 -14.45 0.78
N LEU A 198 -8.36 -14.14 -0.46
CA LEU A 198 -9.26 -13.55 -1.46
C LEU A 198 -10.43 -14.46 -1.85
N VAL A 199 -10.17 -15.76 -2.00
CA VAL A 199 -11.24 -16.75 -2.27
C VAL A 199 -12.26 -16.74 -1.14
N ARG A 200 -11.79 -16.80 0.11
CA ARG A 200 -12.65 -16.82 1.31
C ARG A 200 -13.44 -15.52 1.50
N LEU A 201 -12.87 -14.38 1.08
CA LEU A 201 -13.56 -13.07 1.08
C LEU A 201 -14.57 -12.92 -0.07
N GLY A 202 -14.66 -13.88 -1.00
CA GLY A 202 -15.58 -13.80 -2.14
C GLY A 202 -15.12 -12.82 -3.22
N PHE A 203 -13.85 -12.41 -3.22
CA PHE A 203 -13.27 -11.61 -4.30
C PHE A 203 -13.40 -12.39 -5.63
N PRO A 204 -13.71 -11.73 -6.77
CA PRO A 204 -13.89 -12.39 -8.08
C PRO A 204 -12.56 -12.85 -8.69
N LEU A 205 -11.81 -13.67 -7.94
CA LEU A 205 -10.41 -14.00 -8.19
C LEU A 205 -10.24 -14.73 -9.52
N LEU A 206 -11.14 -15.67 -9.84
CA LEU A 206 -11.08 -16.45 -11.07
C LEU A 206 -11.15 -15.56 -12.31
N ASP A 207 -12.09 -14.62 -12.35
CA ASP A 207 -12.25 -13.72 -13.48
C ASP A 207 -11.09 -12.73 -13.61
N ARG A 208 -10.53 -12.29 -12.48
CA ARG A 208 -9.35 -11.44 -12.46
C ARG A 208 -8.13 -12.17 -13.01
N ILE A 209 -7.89 -13.40 -12.55
CA ILE A 209 -6.78 -14.25 -12.99
C ILE A 209 -6.91 -14.61 -14.47
N LYS A 210 -8.10 -14.96 -14.98
CA LYS A 210 -8.31 -15.25 -16.41
C LYS A 210 -7.95 -14.06 -17.33
N LYS A 211 -8.13 -12.84 -16.84
CA LYS A 211 -7.81 -11.58 -17.55
C LYS A 211 -6.36 -11.13 -17.32
N GLU A 212 -5.60 -11.80 -16.45
CA GLU A 212 -4.23 -11.44 -16.12
C GLU A 212 -3.26 -11.99 -17.18
N THR A 213 -2.86 -11.11 -18.10
CA THR A 213 -1.98 -11.48 -19.23
C THR A 213 -0.54 -11.75 -18.81
N GLN A 214 -0.14 -11.35 -17.60
CA GLN A 214 1.21 -11.58 -17.11
C GLN A 214 1.43 -13.02 -16.61
N LEU A 215 0.35 -13.74 -16.31
CA LEU A 215 0.42 -15.13 -15.85
C LEU A 215 0.41 -16.08 -17.05
N GLY A 216 1.40 -16.98 -17.10
CA GLY A 216 1.52 -18.04 -18.08
C GLY A 216 0.93 -19.38 -17.60
N PRO A 217 0.95 -20.40 -18.46
CA PRO A 217 0.37 -21.73 -18.18
C PRO A 217 0.87 -22.36 -16.88
N ASP A 218 2.16 -22.21 -16.55
CA ASP A 218 2.74 -22.81 -15.34
C ASP A 218 2.23 -22.14 -14.05
N GLN A 219 1.99 -20.82 -14.08
CA GLN A 219 1.40 -20.13 -12.93
C GLN A 219 -0.06 -20.52 -12.73
N TYR A 220 -0.83 -20.68 -13.82
CA TYR A 220 -2.20 -21.22 -13.75
C TYR A 220 -2.21 -22.63 -13.16
N LEU A 221 -1.30 -23.51 -13.61
CA LEU A 221 -1.21 -24.88 -13.12
C LEU A 221 -0.88 -24.91 -11.62
N ARG A 222 0.09 -24.11 -11.20
CA ARG A 222 0.51 -24.05 -9.79
C ARG A 222 -0.63 -23.62 -8.88
N LEU A 223 -1.32 -22.53 -9.22
CA LEU A 223 -2.50 -22.06 -8.49
C LEU A 223 -3.60 -23.13 -8.49
N GLY A 224 -3.94 -23.64 -9.68
CA GLY A 224 -5.01 -24.61 -9.85
C GLY A 224 -4.79 -25.87 -9.02
N ARG A 225 -3.58 -26.43 -9.06
CA ARG A 225 -3.20 -27.61 -8.28
C ARG A 225 -3.27 -27.34 -6.78
N HIS A 226 -2.66 -26.26 -6.29
CA HIS A 226 -2.66 -25.94 -4.86
C HIS A 226 -4.09 -25.86 -4.30
N PHE A 227 -4.97 -25.16 -5.02
CA PHE A 227 -6.34 -24.98 -4.59
C PHE A 227 -7.23 -26.21 -4.82
N ALA A 228 -6.94 -27.05 -5.83
CA ALA A 228 -7.65 -28.31 -6.06
C ALA A 228 -7.46 -29.31 -4.90
N GLU A 229 -6.27 -29.33 -4.30
CA GLU A 229 -5.93 -30.12 -3.11
C GLU A 229 -6.57 -29.55 -1.81
N SER A 230 -7.20 -28.37 -1.86
CA SER A 230 -7.83 -27.69 -0.71
C SER A 230 -9.29 -28.15 -0.48
N VAL A 231 -10.04 -27.45 0.37
CA VAL A 231 -11.43 -27.79 0.72
C VAL A 231 -12.44 -26.73 0.28
N ALA A 232 -13.71 -27.12 0.13
CA ALA A 232 -14.84 -26.22 -0.11
C ALA A 232 -14.65 -25.23 -1.29
N GLN A 233 -14.77 -23.92 -1.04
CA GLN A 233 -14.71 -22.88 -2.06
C GLN A 233 -13.34 -22.79 -2.74
N GLU A 234 -12.27 -23.05 -2.01
CA GLU A 234 -10.91 -23.12 -2.51
C GLU A 234 -10.76 -24.27 -3.52
N ARG A 235 -11.28 -25.46 -3.21
CA ARG A 235 -11.33 -26.59 -4.15
C ARG A 235 -12.08 -26.28 -5.45
N ARG A 236 -13.24 -25.60 -5.34
CA ARG A 236 -14.02 -25.18 -6.51
C ARG A 236 -13.23 -24.20 -7.40
N PHE A 237 -12.58 -23.22 -6.78
CA PHE A 237 -11.71 -22.28 -7.50
C PHE A 237 -10.56 -23.00 -8.21
N GLY A 238 -9.87 -23.93 -7.53
CA GLY A 238 -8.79 -24.74 -8.11
C GLY A 238 -9.25 -25.55 -9.31
N ALA A 239 -10.37 -26.28 -9.18
CA ALA A 239 -10.96 -27.06 -10.27
C ALA A 239 -11.33 -26.20 -11.48
N GLU A 240 -12.00 -25.06 -11.27
CA GLU A 240 -12.38 -24.16 -12.36
C GLU A 240 -11.17 -23.54 -13.07
N LEU A 241 -10.10 -23.24 -12.32
CA LEU A 241 -8.86 -22.73 -12.88
C LEU A 241 -8.13 -23.79 -13.71
N LEU A 242 -8.07 -25.04 -13.24
CA LEU A 242 -7.52 -26.17 -13.99
C LEU A 242 -8.33 -26.45 -15.26
N ARG A 243 -9.67 -26.41 -15.19
CA ARG A 243 -10.53 -26.55 -16.39
C ARG A 243 -10.24 -25.44 -17.40
N HIS A 244 -10.14 -24.19 -16.95
CA HIS A 244 -9.78 -23.08 -17.83
C HIS A 244 -8.43 -23.29 -18.52
N LEU A 245 -7.41 -23.72 -17.76
CA LEU A 245 -6.08 -24.02 -18.30
C LEU A 245 -6.12 -25.16 -19.33
N ALA A 246 -6.82 -26.26 -19.01
CA ALA A 246 -6.97 -27.42 -19.90
C ALA A 246 -7.68 -27.05 -21.22
N THR A 247 -8.66 -26.16 -21.18
CA THR A 247 -9.38 -25.69 -22.38
C THR A 247 -8.57 -24.67 -23.19
N LYS A 248 -7.91 -23.71 -22.53
CA LYS A 248 -7.20 -22.61 -23.20
C LYS A 248 -5.83 -23.03 -23.73
N HIS A 249 -5.15 -23.96 -23.06
CA HIS A 249 -3.80 -24.43 -23.43
C HIS A 249 -3.73 -25.97 -23.54
N PRO A 250 -4.56 -26.62 -24.36
CA PRO A 250 -4.78 -28.07 -24.33
C PRO A 250 -3.59 -28.93 -24.77
N ARG A 251 -2.60 -28.33 -25.44
CA ARG A 251 -1.41 -28.98 -26.03
C ARG A 251 -0.10 -28.57 -25.35
N VAL A 252 -0.18 -27.74 -24.32
CA VAL A 252 1.00 -27.33 -23.53
C VAL A 252 1.12 -28.30 -22.36
N ARG A 253 2.35 -28.66 -21.95
CA ARG A 253 2.62 -29.55 -20.82
C ARG A 253 1.77 -29.21 -19.58
N ALA A 254 1.65 -27.93 -19.26
CA ALA A 254 0.84 -27.48 -18.14
C ALA A 254 -0.67 -27.78 -18.30
N GLY A 255 -1.23 -27.65 -19.51
CA GLY A 255 -2.63 -27.98 -19.79
C GLY A 255 -2.92 -29.47 -19.88
N GLU A 256 -1.96 -30.27 -20.36
CA GLU A 256 -2.05 -31.73 -20.28
C GLU A 256 -2.02 -32.22 -18.83
N HIS A 257 -1.13 -31.65 -18.01
CA HIS A 257 -1.09 -31.93 -16.59
C HIS A 257 -2.40 -31.53 -15.89
N ALA A 258 -2.98 -30.37 -16.23
CA ALA A 258 -4.28 -29.97 -15.71
C ALA A 258 -5.39 -30.97 -16.05
N LYS A 259 -5.43 -31.51 -17.29
CA LYS A 259 -6.39 -32.56 -17.67
C LYS A 259 -6.21 -33.83 -16.84
N ASN A 260 -4.96 -34.22 -16.60
CA ASN A 260 -4.65 -35.41 -15.82
C ASN A 260 -5.06 -35.24 -14.35
N LEU A 261 -4.81 -34.07 -13.75
CA LEU A 261 -5.24 -33.75 -12.38
C LEU A 261 -6.77 -33.74 -12.24
N LEU A 262 -7.48 -33.11 -13.18
CA LEU A 262 -8.96 -33.10 -13.17
C LEU A 262 -9.55 -34.52 -13.21
N ARG A 263 -8.95 -35.41 -14.01
CA ARG A 263 -9.35 -36.83 -14.08
C ARG A 263 -9.00 -37.60 -12.81
N ALA A 264 -7.82 -37.37 -12.24
CA ALA A 264 -7.34 -38.09 -11.07
C ALA A 264 -8.10 -37.71 -9.78
N GLU A 265 -8.47 -36.44 -9.64
CA GLU A 265 -9.13 -35.91 -8.43
C GLU A 265 -10.67 -35.89 -8.51
N ASN A 266 -11.23 -36.40 -9.62
CA ASN A 266 -12.67 -36.37 -9.93
C ASN A 266 -13.28 -34.95 -9.83
N LEU A 267 -12.67 -33.99 -10.51
CA LEU A 267 -12.99 -32.54 -10.46
C LEU A 267 -13.67 -31.99 -11.74
#